data_AF-A0AAU5AZ53-F1
#
_entry.id   AF-A0AAU5AZ53-F1
#
_cell.length_a   1.000
_cell.length_b   1.000
_cell.length_c   1.000
_cell.angle_alpha   90.00
_cell.angle_beta   90.00
_cell.angle_gamma   90.00
#
_symmetry.space_group_name_H-M   'P 1'
#
loop_
_entity.id
_entity.type
_entity.pdbx_description
1 polymer ?
#
loop_
_entity_poly.entity_id
_entity_poly.type
_entity_poly.pdbx_seq_one_letter_code
_entity_poly.pdbx_strand_id
1 'polypeptide(L)'
;MVIEHDGFGAELRRRRVAAGMSLSELAGKVYCSRSFLSRVENGRRRASLELAQLCDEVLDAKGALVGLAPLPGTDAVPKAVRGGAGERAAGTVRSPEKKDGRYDHVEFRRLLRRGDLSHAAGEMREAERHYTAAYRGAEGDPHAQAEAVIRMARRWSDPGQVDRELLQAIRGCLAALDGDGSAEAAGLRLRLEAHLAKKMALAVSQDTAAGLAGPAEGARLAEETLRRLPDDGDDEVRCEVLTECRWARYDFMPAPDSLTLSERLREAAARQDSPYFRGEALMAVAIDQLRNGRIFSALATANQYRKHAADTHSVLARWQRHTLDALLDLWHGRFDAAAEWIFVESLKFIELLRADYAVPADNLTQTRLGQAYWLLRQQGRLAELFTSDLAGDVERHAYFPVWRAGLALALCETGQHAEGADLFLGCVADVDRFPPSGWAVPALVLLAEVCAALDLEGGFDAELAPVLPTLRARLAPHDGEQIALGGWPTVLLGPTARACGVLALAAGEPETALEHFRRAAVPARSSQPELARLRLAQARAVRRVGGPGSEPNAVRLLREASRGAESYGMTWLGGQCEGLLGEPGRA
;
A
#
# COMPACT_ATOMS: atom_id res chain seq x y z
N MET A 1 7.27 -24.41 -36.35
CA MET A 1 8.58 -24.63 -35.72
C MET A 1 9.59 -23.70 -36.38
N VAL A 2 9.90 -22.57 -35.72
CA VAL A 2 11.17 -21.83 -35.86
C VAL A 2 11.46 -21.38 -34.43
N ILE A 3 12.33 -22.13 -33.75
CA ILE A 3 12.89 -21.76 -32.45
C ILE A 3 14.08 -20.86 -32.79
N GLU A 4 13.88 -19.55 -32.71
CA GLU A 4 14.96 -18.59 -32.58
C GLU A 4 14.66 -17.77 -31.35
N HIS A 5 15.40 -18.07 -30.27
CA HIS A 5 15.76 -17.22 -29.13
C HIS A 5 16.03 -18.13 -27.92
N ASP A 6 17.20 -18.76 -27.85
CA ASP A 6 17.60 -19.42 -26.60
C ASP A 6 19.07 -19.22 -26.22
N GLY A 7 19.65 -18.11 -26.68
CA GLY A 7 21.00 -17.71 -26.26
C GLY A 7 21.07 -17.43 -24.76
N PHE A 8 20.08 -16.69 -24.22
CA PHE A 8 20.07 -16.31 -22.81
C PHE A 8 19.86 -17.50 -21.86
N GLY A 9 18.82 -18.31 -22.07
CA GLY A 9 18.47 -19.43 -21.19
C GLY A 9 19.58 -20.48 -21.12
N ALA A 10 20.15 -20.82 -22.28
CA ALA A 10 21.27 -21.76 -22.37
C ALA A 10 22.55 -21.20 -21.72
N GLU A 11 22.85 -19.91 -21.93
CA GLU A 11 24.02 -19.25 -21.33
C GLU A 11 23.92 -19.18 -19.81
N LEU A 12 22.74 -18.80 -19.29
CA LEU A 12 22.46 -18.75 -17.86
C LEU A 12 22.66 -20.13 -17.22
N ARG A 13 22.08 -21.17 -17.82
CA ARG A 13 22.22 -22.55 -17.33
C ARG A 13 23.68 -23.00 -17.33
N ARG A 14 24.42 -22.70 -18.39
CA ARG A 14 25.85 -23.05 -18.51
C ARG A 14 26.67 -22.41 -17.38
N ARG A 15 26.48 -21.11 -17.15
CA ARG A 15 27.23 -20.37 -16.12
C ARG A 15 26.83 -20.75 -14.70
N ARG A 16 25.55 -20.99 -14.46
CA ARG A 16 25.07 -21.51 -13.17
C ARG A 16 25.72 -22.84 -12.82
N VAL A 17 25.75 -23.78 -13.77
CA VAL A 17 26.37 -25.10 -13.57
C VAL A 17 27.88 -24.98 -13.38
N ALA A 18 28.55 -24.10 -14.14
CA ALA A 18 29.99 -23.83 -13.97
C ALA A 18 30.33 -23.22 -12.60
N ALA A 19 29.42 -22.41 -12.05
CA ALA A 19 29.54 -21.85 -10.70
C ALA A 19 29.16 -22.84 -9.58
N GLY A 20 28.80 -24.09 -9.92
CA GLY A 20 28.40 -25.12 -8.95
C GLY A 20 27.07 -24.83 -8.24
N MET A 21 26.25 -23.89 -8.75
CA MET A 21 25.01 -23.49 -8.11
C MET A 21 23.83 -24.33 -8.58
N SER A 22 23.01 -24.77 -7.63
CA SER A 22 21.67 -25.28 -7.93
C SER A 22 20.76 -24.15 -8.42
N LEU A 23 19.69 -24.55 -9.10
CA LEU A 23 18.71 -23.60 -9.63
C LEU A 23 17.97 -22.84 -8.51
N SER A 24 17.80 -23.46 -7.33
CA SER A 24 17.25 -22.82 -6.13
C SER A 24 18.21 -21.79 -5.53
N GLU A 25 19.52 -22.08 -5.52
CA GLU A 25 20.53 -21.16 -4.98
C GLU A 25 20.69 -19.93 -5.87
N LEU A 26 20.73 -20.10 -7.19
CA LEU A 26 20.75 -18.96 -8.10
C LEU A 26 19.48 -18.13 -7.96
N ALA A 27 18.31 -18.78 -7.91
CA ALA A 27 17.02 -18.10 -7.73
C ALA A 27 16.96 -17.26 -6.45
N GLY A 28 17.50 -17.78 -5.33
CA GLY A 28 17.63 -17.02 -4.09
C GLY A 28 18.58 -15.83 -4.17
N LYS A 29 19.64 -15.89 -4.99
CA LYS A 29 20.61 -14.81 -5.17
C LYS A 29 20.18 -13.73 -6.18
N VAL A 30 19.33 -14.07 -7.15
CA VAL A 30 18.79 -13.11 -8.13
C VAL A 30 17.32 -12.78 -7.87
N TYR A 31 16.87 -13.03 -6.63
CA TYR A 31 15.57 -12.62 -6.09
C TYR A 31 14.36 -13.04 -6.94
N CYS A 32 14.37 -14.28 -7.44
CA CYS A 32 13.27 -14.83 -8.23
C CYS A 32 12.88 -16.23 -7.77
N SER A 33 11.73 -16.75 -8.21
CA SER A 33 11.33 -18.11 -7.85
C SER A 33 12.08 -19.15 -8.68
N ARG A 34 12.36 -20.32 -8.08
CA ARG A 34 12.94 -21.48 -8.78
C ARG A 34 12.15 -21.83 -10.06
N SER A 35 10.82 -21.80 -9.97
CA SER A 35 9.92 -22.09 -11.10
C SER A 35 10.01 -21.05 -12.21
N PHE A 36 10.23 -19.78 -11.87
CA PHE A 36 10.47 -18.72 -12.84
C PHE A 36 11.82 -18.89 -13.53
N LEU A 37 12.90 -19.08 -12.77
CA LEU A 37 14.25 -19.25 -13.33
C LEU A 37 14.37 -20.52 -14.19
N SER A 38 13.64 -21.58 -13.82
CA SER A 38 13.53 -22.80 -14.62
C SER A 38 12.88 -22.53 -15.97
N ARG A 39 11.81 -21.73 -16.01
CA ARG A 39 11.17 -21.35 -17.29
C ARG A 39 12.09 -20.48 -18.14
N VAL A 40 12.93 -19.64 -17.53
CA VAL A 40 13.94 -18.82 -18.22
C VAL A 40 15.06 -19.68 -18.81
N GLU A 41 15.63 -20.62 -18.04
CA GLU A 41 16.70 -21.52 -18.54
C GLU A 41 16.26 -22.46 -19.65
N ASN A 42 14.95 -22.74 -19.74
CA ASN A 42 14.37 -23.61 -20.78
C ASN A 42 13.71 -22.83 -21.92
N GLY A 43 13.98 -21.52 -22.04
CA GLY A 43 13.46 -20.68 -23.13
C GLY A 43 11.94 -20.45 -23.12
N ARG A 44 11.24 -20.87 -22.06
CA ARG A 44 9.78 -20.75 -21.92
C ARG A 44 9.33 -19.39 -21.40
N ARG A 45 10.26 -18.58 -20.91
CA ARG A 45 10.04 -17.20 -20.43
C ARG A 45 11.26 -16.37 -20.81
N ARG A 46 11.05 -15.16 -21.34
CA ARG A 46 12.16 -14.22 -21.61
C ARG A 46 12.67 -13.61 -20.30
N ALA A 47 13.98 -13.47 -20.19
CA ALA A 47 14.60 -12.73 -19.10
C ALA A 47 14.45 -11.22 -19.33
N SER A 48 14.21 -10.46 -18.26
CA SER A 48 14.32 -9.00 -18.28
C SER A 48 15.78 -8.58 -18.27
N LEU A 49 16.05 -7.34 -18.69
CA LEU A 49 17.38 -6.73 -18.59
C LEU A 49 17.88 -6.71 -17.13
N GLU A 50 16.99 -6.43 -16.18
CA GLU A 50 17.29 -6.42 -14.74
C GLU A 50 17.69 -7.82 -14.24
N LEU A 51 16.97 -8.87 -14.64
CA LEU A 51 17.34 -10.26 -14.31
C LEU A 51 18.70 -10.61 -14.90
N ALA A 52 18.97 -10.17 -16.12
CA ALA A 52 20.25 -10.38 -16.78
C ALA A 52 21.42 -9.69 -16.04
N GLN A 53 21.21 -8.48 -15.54
CA GLN A 53 22.20 -7.73 -14.74
C GLN A 53 22.50 -8.46 -13.42
N LEU A 54 21.46 -8.89 -12.70
CA LEU A 54 21.60 -9.63 -11.45
C LEU A 54 22.31 -10.97 -11.66
N CYS A 55 21.95 -11.71 -12.72
CA CYS A 55 22.65 -12.94 -13.06
C CYS A 55 24.11 -12.68 -13.49
N ASP A 56 24.39 -11.56 -14.16
CA ASP A 56 25.77 -11.20 -14.53
C ASP A 56 26.64 -10.92 -13.30
N GLU A 57 26.10 -10.24 -12.30
CA GLU A 57 26.77 -9.95 -11.03
C GLU A 57 27.01 -11.24 -10.22
N VAL A 58 25.96 -12.05 -10.04
CA VAL A 58 26.02 -13.27 -9.22
C VAL A 58 26.92 -14.35 -9.82
N LEU A 59 27.03 -14.42 -11.15
CA LEU A 59 27.80 -15.44 -11.86
C LEU A 59 29.14 -14.90 -12.41
N ASP A 60 29.56 -13.69 -12.01
CA ASP A 60 30.74 -12.96 -12.51
C ASP A 60 30.86 -13.03 -14.05
N ALA A 61 29.75 -12.76 -14.73
CA ALA A 61 29.62 -12.97 -16.16
C ALA A 61 29.94 -11.73 -17.01
N LYS A 62 30.34 -10.63 -16.37
CA LYS A 62 30.98 -9.44 -16.98
C LYS A 62 30.21 -8.84 -18.15
N GLY A 63 28.88 -8.81 -18.05
CA GLY A 63 27.99 -8.23 -19.05
C GLY A 63 27.55 -9.19 -20.16
N ALA A 64 27.95 -10.47 -20.09
CA ALA A 64 27.63 -11.45 -21.12
C ALA A 64 26.15 -11.85 -21.12
N LEU A 65 25.51 -11.91 -19.95
CA LEU A 65 24.08 -12.22 -19.85
C LEU A 65 23.23 -11.00 -20.24
N VAL A 66 23.66 -9.80 -19.86
CA VAL A 66 23.07 -8.52 -20.28
C VAL A 66 23.11 -8.36 -21.79
N GLY A 67 24.21 -8.72 -22.44
CA GLY A 67 24.34 -8.69 -23.91
C GLY A 67 23.40 -9.66 -24.65
N LEU A 68 22.80 -10.63 -23.95
CA LEU A 68 21.86 -11.60 -24.49
C LEU A 68 20.39 -11.30 -24.12
N ALA A 69 20.17 -10.29 -23.27
CA ALA A 69 18.82 -9.86 -22.88
C ALA A 69 18.17 -9.02 -23.99
N PRO A 70 16.85 -9.12 -24.20
CA PRO A 70 16.15 -8.28 -25.15
C PRO A 70 16.19 -6.80 -24.72
N LEU A 71 16.52 -5.90 -25.65
CA LEU A 71 16.53 -4.46 -25.42
C LEU A 71 15.10 -3.96 -25.14
N PRO A 72 14.89 -3.04 -24.19
CA PRO A 72 13.58 -2.42 -23.98
C PRO A 72 13.22 -1.54 -25.19
N GLY A 73 12.15 -1.90 -25.91
CA GLY A 73 11.51 -1.05 -26.91
C GLY A 73 11.82 -1.38 -28.37
N THR A 74 11.10 -2.35 -28.95
CA THR A 74 10.87 -2.43 -30.40
C THR A 74 9.42 -2.80 -30.67
N ASP A 75 8.51 -1.87 -30.37
CA ASP A 75 7.31 -1.70 -31.18
C ASP A 75 7.52 -0.46 -32.05
N ALA A 76 7.32 -0.64 -33.35
CA ALA A 76 7.78 0.26 -34.40
C ALA A 76 7.07 1.62 -34.40
N VAL A 77 7.84 2.70 -34.54
CA VAL A 77 7.32 4.03 -34.93
C VAL A 77 7.92 4.45 -36.28
N PRO A 78 7.16 5.02 -37.24
CA PRO A 78 7.66 5.43 -38.54
C PRO A 78 8.57 6.68 -38.49
N LYS A 79 9.50 6.72 -39.44
CA LYS A 79 10.51 7.77 -39.70
C LYS A 79 9.94 9.19 -39.92
N ALA A 80 10.68 10.16 -39.37
CA ALA A 80 11.15 11.47 -39.92
C ALA A 80 11.07 12.54 -38.80
N VAL A 81 12.01 13.46 -38.56
CA VAL A 81 12.80 14.31 -39.45
C VAL A 81 14.13 14.71 -38.76
N ARG A 82 15.16 14.93 -39.57
CA ARG A 82 16.52 15.40 -39.23
C ARG A 82 16.60 16.90 -38.91
N GLY A 83 17.61 17.26 -38.10
CA GLY A 83 18.27 18.57 -38.10
C GLY A 83 18.40 19.13 -36.68
N GLY A 84 19.53 19.62 -36.18
CA GLY A 84 20.86 19.84 -36.73
C GLY A 84 21.78 20.25 -35.57
N ALA A 85 23.05 19.88 -35.68
CA ALA A 85 24.08 20.16 -34.68
C ALA A 85 24.41 21.66 -34.60
N GLY A 86 24.78 22.11 -33.39
CA GLY A 86 25.33 23.43 -33.13
C GLY A 86 26.20 23.42 -31.88
N GLU A 87 27.51 23.22 -32.08
CA GLU A 87 28.56 23.38 -31.08
C GLU A 87 28.61 24.80 -30.48
N ARG A 88 28.95 24.87 -29.19
CA ARG A 88 29.69 25.92 -28.45
C ARG A 88 29.57 25.60 -26.96
N ALA A 89 30.51 25.83 -26.06
CA ALA A 89 31.92 26.17 -26.09
C ALA A 89 32.41 25.85 -24.66
N ALA A 90 33.58 25.24 -24.52
CA ALA A 90 34.17 24.90 -23.23
C ALA A 90 34.53 26.17 -22.45
N GLY A 91 33.84 26.38 -21.33
CA GLY A 91 34.18 27.36 -20.30
C GLY A 91 34.86 26.67 -19.14
N THR A 92 36.13 26.98 -18.94
CA THR A 92 37.02 26.51 -17.89
C THR A 92 36.39 26.62 -16.51
N VAL A 93 36.08 25.49 -15.88
CA VAL A 93 35.66 25.43 -14.46
C VAL A 93 36.88 25.73 -13.59
N ARG A 94 36.93 26.95 -13.04
CA ARG A 94 37.82 27.27 -11.93
C ARG A 94 37.40 26.41 -10.72
N SER A 95 38.32 25.59 -10.23
CA SER A 95 38.18 24.88 -8.96
C SER A 95 37.83 25.88 -7.84
N PRO A 96 36.86 25.59 -6.96
CA PRO A 96 36.61 26.45 -5.82
C PRO A 96 37.78 26.31 -4.85
N GLU A 97 38.44 27.44 -4.60
CA GLU A 97 39.40 27.62 -3.52
C GLU A 97 38.77 27.15 -2.20
N LYS A 98 39.53 26.38 -1.42
CA LYS A 98 39.18 25.99 -0.05
C LYS A 98 38.92 27.25 0.78
N LYS A 99 37.65 27.59 1.00
CA LYS A 99 37.26 28.54 2.03
C LYS A 99 37.40 27.86 3.39
N ASP A 100 37.99 28.58 4.34
CA ASP A 100 38.07 28.22 5.75
C ASP A 100 36.77 27.56 6.22
N GLY A 101 36.88 26.44 6.95
CA GLY A 101 35.80 25.54 7.35
C GLY A 101 34.78 26.12 8.33
N ARG A 102 34.24 27.30 8.04
CA ARG A 102 33.20 27.97 8.78
C ARG A 102 31.88 27.80 8.03
N TYR A 103 30.96 27.07 8.65
CA TYR A 103 29.59 26.87 8.19
C TYR A 103 28.94 28.18 7.71
N ASP A 104 28.46 28.20 6.47
CA ASP A 104 27.74 29.34 5.88
C ASP A 104 26.23 29.21 6.14
N HIS A 105 25.80 29.78 7.26
CA HIS A 105 24.41 29.76 7.69
C HIS A 105 23.44 30.41 6.69
N VAL A 106 23.91 31.38 5.89
CA VAL A 106 23.07 32.06 4.90
C VAL A 106 22.78 31.13 3.72
N GLU A 107 23.81 30.46 3.20
CA GLU A 107 23.63 29.51 2.10
C GLU A 107 22.83 28.28 2.56
N PHE A 108 23.03 27.80 3.79
CA PHE A 108 22.21 26.73 4.37
C PHE A 108 20.71 27.08 4.36
N ARG A 109 20.33 28.23 4.94
CA ARG A 109 18.93 28.69 4.97
C ARG A 109 18.36 28.85 3.57
N ARG A 110 19.18 29.32 2.62
CA ARG A 110 18.78 29.47 1.22
C ARG A 110 18.50 28.11 0.57
N LEU A 111 19.36 27.12 0.79
CA LEU A 111 19.18 25.76 0.28
C LEU A 111 17.93 25.12 0.88
N LEU A 112 17.72 25.21 2.20
CA LEU A 112 16.50 24.71 2.82
C LEU A 112 15.24 25.34 2.21
N ARG A 113 15.20 26.67 2.09
CA ARG A 113 14.05 27.37 1.52
C ARG A 113 13.77 26.97 0.07
N ARG A 114 14.82 26.76 -0.74
CA ARG A 114 14.65 26.25 -2.12
C ARG A 114 14.11 24.83 -2.14
N GLY A 115 14.61 23.99 -1.24
CA GLY A 115 14.08 22.64 -1.06
C GLY A 115 12.60 22.66 -0.67
N ASP A 116 12.22 23.48 0.30
CA ASP A 116 10.83 23.59 0.78
C ASP A 116 9.88 24.11 -0.31
N LEU A 117 10.31 25.08 -1.11
CA LEU A 117 9.55 25.55 -2.27
C LEU A 117 9.38 24.47 -3.34
N SER A 118 10.45 23.71 -3.63
CA SER A 118 10.42 22.61 -4.60
C SER A 118 9.50 21.48 -4.11
N HIS A 119 9.59 21.14 -2.82
CA HIS A 119 8.72 20.14 -2.19
C HIS A 119 7.25 20.58 -2.24
N ALA A 120 6.95 21.85 -1.95
CA ALA A 120 5.59 22.39 -2.04
C ALA A 120 5.05 22.41 -3.49
N ALA A 121 5.91 22.61 -4.48
CA ALA A 121 5.56 22.49 -5.90
C ALA A 121 5.38 21.03 -6.34
N GLY A 122 5.83 20.07 -5.53
CA GLY A 122 5.82 18.65 -5.86
C GLY A 122 6.98 18.22 -6.76
N GLU A 123 8.08 18.97 -6.77
CA GLU A 123 9.33 18.69 -7.47
C GLU A 123 10.31 17.99 -6.50
N MET A 124 10.02 16.74 -6.16
CA MET A 124 10.70 16.00 -5.09
C MET A 124 12.17 15.76 -5.39
N ARG A 125 12.51 15.51 -6.65
CA ARG A 125 13.92 15.35 -7.07
C ARG A 125 14.72 16.65 -6.90
N GLU A 126 14.09 17.80 -7.15
CA GLU A 126 14.69 19.12 -6.97
C GLU A 126 14.87 19.42 -5.47
N ALA A 127 13.83 19.14 -4.68
CA ALA A 127 13.84 19.29 -3.23
C ALA A 127 14.98 18.49 -2.57
N GLU A 128 15.10 17.20 -2.94
CA GLU A 128 16.13 16.32 -2.40
C GLU A 128 17.56 16.79 -2.71
N ARG A 129 17.80 17.32 -3.92
CA ARG A 129 19.10 17.91 -4.27
C ARG A 129 19.45 19.06 -3.34
N HIS A 130 18.48 19.94 -3.06
CA HIS A 130 18.68 21.07 -2.17
C HIS A 130 18.92 20.64 -0.71
N TYR A 131 18.13 19.71 -0.19
CA TYR A 131 18.30 19.22 1.18
C TYR A 131 19.62 18.46 1.36
N THR A 132 20.02 17.64 0.40
CA THR A 132 21.31 16.92 0.43
C THR A 132 22.48 17.91 0.40
N ALA A 133 22.39 18.97 -0.40
CA ALA A 133 23.39 20.03 -0.42
C ALA A 133 23.45 20.79 0.91
N ALA A 134 22.30 21.08 1.53
CA ALA A 134 22.22 21.72 2.84
C ALA A 134 22.85 20.84 3.94
N TYR A 135 22.54 19.53 3.94
CA TYR A 135 23.11 18.57 4.88
C TYR A 135 24.64 18.50 4.80
N ARG A 136 25.19 18.40 3.58
CA ARG A 136 26.64 18.38 3.35
C ARG A 136 27.30 19.71 3.70
N GLY A 137 26.68 20.83 3.37
CA GLY A 137 27.18 22.17 3.70
C GLY A 137 27.15 22.51 5.19
N ALA A 138 26.35 21.78 5.97
CA ALA A 138 26.22 21.92 7.42
C ALA A 138 27.20 21.03 8.21
N GLU A 139 28.18 20.39 7.58
CA GLU A 139 29.17 19.55 8.27
C GLU A 139 29.84 20.31 9.42
N GLY A 140 29.77 19.73 10.63
CA GLY A 140 30.27 20.35 11.86
C GLY A 140 29.23 21.15 12.67
N ASP A 141 28.01 21.32 12.17
CA ASP A 141 26.87 21.90 12.90
C ASP A 141 25.75 20.85 13.07
N PRO A 142 25.67 20.19 14.24
CA PRO A 142 24.66 19.14 14.51
C PRO A 142 23.21 19.59 14.34
N HIS A 143 22.89 20.84 14.71
CA HIS A 143 21.52 21.37 14.63
C HIS A 143 21.11 21.55 13.17
N ALA A 144 21.98 22.16 12.37
CA ALA A 144 21.73 22.36 10.95
C ALA A 144 21.69 21.03 10.16
N GLN A 145 22.56 20.06 10.48
CA GLN A 145 22.51 18.74 9.88
C GLN A 145 21.21 18.01 10.21
N ALA A 146 20.76 18.05 11.46
CA ALA A 146 19.49 17.45 11.87
C ALA A 146 18.30 18.06 11.12
N GLU A 147 18.26 19.39 10.99
CA GLU A 147 17.18 20.11 10.29
C GLU A 147 17.11 19.74 8.79
N ALA A 148 18.26 19.56 8.14
CA ALA A 148 18.32 19.08 6.75
C ALA A 148 17.89 17.61 6.62
N VAL A 149 18.34 16.73 7.53
CA VAL A 149 17.96 15.30 7.52
C VAL A 149 16.47 15.11 7.74
N ILE A 150 15.84 15.91 8.62
CA ILE A 150 14.38 15.87 8.81
C ILE A 150 13.65 16.14 7.48
N ARG A 151 14.08 17.15 6.71
CA ARG A 151 13.48 17.45 5.39
C ARG A 151 13.74 16.37 4.36
N MET A 152 14.94 15.78 4.36
CA MET A 152 15.22 14.59 3.54
C MET A 152 14.29 13.42 3.92
N ALA A 153 13.94 13.29 5.20
CA ALA A 153 13.13 12.18 5.71
C ALA A 153 11.63 12.28 5.39
N ARG A 154 11.12 13.49 5.08
CA ARG A 154 9.73 13.74 4.64
C ARG A 154 9.35 13.05 3.32
N ARG A 155 10.34 12.58 2.53
CA ARG A 155 10.05 11.85 1.28
C ARG A 155 9.23 10.59 1.52
N TRP A 156 8.34 10.28 0.58
CA TRP A 156 7.63 9.00 0.59
C TRP A 156 8.62 7.84 0.44
N SER A 157 8.41 6.79 1.23
CA SER A 157 9.22 5.58 1.24
C SER A 157 8.33 4.40 0.89
N ASP A 158 8.86 3.43 0.15
CA ASP A 158 8.14 2.18 -0.10
C ASP A 158 7.95 1.40 1.20
N PRO A 159 6.70 1.02 1.55
CA PRO A 159 6.49 0.05 2.61
C PRO A 159 7.28 -1.22 2.30
N GLY A 160 8.09 -1.67 3.27
CA GLY A 160 8.95 -2.83 3.12
C GLY A 160 10.34 -2.59 2.56
N GLN A 161 10.65 -1.41 2.01
CA GLN A 161 12.01 -1.03 1.63
C GLN A 161 12.68 -0.24 2.76
N VAL A 162 13.98 -0.50 2.96
CA VAL A 162 14.77 0.16 4.03
C VAL A 162 15.83 1.05 3.41
N ASP A 163 15.67 2.36 3.62
CA ASP A 163 16.69 3.34 3.25
C ASP A 163 17.81 3.38 4.30
N ARG A 164 18.84 2.57 4.08
CA ARG A 164 19.94 2.40 5.05
C ARG A 164 20.75 3.68 5.25
N GLU A 165 20.98 4.45 4.20
CA GLU A 165 21.75 5.69 4.25
C GLU A 165 21.02 6.75 5.07
N LEU A 166 19.72 6.93 4.83
CA LEU A 166 18.91 7.88 5.59
C LEU A 166 18.77 7.46 7.06
N LEU A 167 18.59 6.16 7.34
CA LEU A 167 18.55 5.67 8.71
C LEU A 167 19.87 5.90 9.44
N GLN A 168 21.01 5.71 8.76
CA GLN A 168 22.32 6.01 9.32
C GLN A 168 22.49 7.51 9.59
N ALA A 169 22.06 8.37 8.67
CA ALA A 169 22.09 9.83 8.84
C ALA A 169 21.24 10.27 10.05
N ILE A 170 20.01 9.76 10.18
CA ILE A 170 19.13 10.05 11.32
C ILE A 170 19.79 9.64 12.64
N ARG A 171 20.32 8.42 12.73
CA ARG A 171 21.01 7.93 13.93
C ARG A 171 22.26 8.76 14.25
N GLY A 172 23.01 9.17 13.22
CA GLY A 172 24.17 10.05 13.37
C GLY A 172 23.79 11.41 13.95
N CYS A 173 22.73 12.04 13.45
CA CYS A 173 22.22 13.30 14.00
C CYS A 173 21.69 13.16 15.42
N LEU A 174 20.98 12.07 15.74
CA LEU A 174 20.53 11.79 17.11
C LEU A 174 21.70 11.69 18.09
N ALA A 175 22.77 10.98 17.71
CA ALA A 175 23.97 10.86 18.53
C ALA A 175 24.71 12.21 18.66
N ALA A 176 24.76 13.02 17.60
CA ALA A 176 25.42 14.32 17.62
C ALA A 176 24.68 15.37 18.47
N LEU A 177 23.36 15.22 18.66
CA LEU A 177 22.54 16.05 19.53
C LEU A 177 22.46 15.52 20.97
N ASP A 178 23.08 14.38 21.27
CA ASP A 178 23.04 13.80 22.61
C ASP A 178 23.79 14.69 23.61
N GLY A 179 23.23 14.82 24.81
CA GLY A 179 23.74 15.73 25.84
C GLY A 179 23.43 17.21 25.65
N ASP A 180 22.88 17.64 24.50
CA ASP A 180 22.39 19.01 24.31
C ASP A 180 21.01 19.19 24.97
N GLY A 181 21.00 19.96 26.07
CA GLY A 181 19.81 20.26 26.86
C GLY A 181 18.95 21.43 26.35
N SER A 182 19.30 22.03 25.22
CA SER A 182 18.53 23.13 24.64
C SER A 182 17.15 22.69 24.15
N ALA A 183 16.18 23.61 24.18
CA ALA A 183 14.83 23.36 23.67
C ALA A 183 14.83 23.06 22.16
N GLU A 184 15.75 23.68 21.40
CA GLU A 184 15.94 23.44 19.97
C GLU A 184 16.41 22.00 19.71
N ALA A 185 17.45 21.53 20.42
CA ALA A 185 17.92 20.15 20.31
C ALA A 185 16.86 19.14 20.76
N ALA A 186 16.05 19.46 21.77
CA ALA A 186 14.93 18.62 22.17
C ALA A 186 13.88 18.47 21.05
N GLY A 187 13.51 19.57 20.39
CA GLY A 187 12.59 19.55 19.25
C GLY A 187 13.14 18.80 18.03
N LEU A 188 14.43 18.95 17.73
CA LEU A 188 15.11 18.19 16.67
C LEU A 188 15.14 16.68 16.97
N ARG A 189 15.47 16.29 18.21
CA ARG A 189 15.48 14.88 18.62
C ARG A 189 14.12 14.23 18.48
N LEU A 190 13.04 14.88 18.94
CA LEU A 190 11.68 14.36 18.79
C LEU A 190 11.32 14.11 17.32
N ARG A 191 11.63 15.05 16.41
CA ARG A 191 11.37 14.91 14.98
C ARG A 191 12.17 13.77 14.35
N LEU A 192 13.46 13.67 14.68
CA LEU A 192 14.33 12.59 14.20
C LEU A 192 13.89 11.20 14.72
N GLU A 193 13.52 11.10 15.99
CA GLU A 193 12.99 9.87 16.60
C GLU A 193 11.67 9.45 15.93
N ALA A 194 10.77 10.39 15.63
CA ALA A 194 9.51 10.11 14.94
C ALA A 194 9.74 9.55 13.53
N HIS A 195 10.65 10.16 12.76
CA HIS A 195 11.06 9.66 11.44
C HIS A 195 11.71 8.29 11.50
N LEU A 196 12.61 8.08 12.47
CA LEU A 196 13.25 6.79 12.72
C LEU A 196 12.20 5.71 13.04
N ALA A 197 11.27 6.03 13.94
CA ALA A 197 10.20 5.15 14.38
C ALA A 197 9.34 4.67 13.21
N LYS A 198 8.89 5.58 12.33
CA LYS A 198 8.13 5.21 11.12
C LYS A 198 8.91 4.30 10.20
N LYS A 199 10.16 4.65 9.88
CA LYS A 199 10.97 3.87 8.94
C LYS A 199 11.25 2.46 9.48
N MET A 200 11.42 2.33 10.79
CA MET A 200 11.55 1.03 11.45
C MET A 200 10.23 0.24 11.48
N ALA A 201 9.10 0.92 11.73
CA ALA A 201 7.79 0.30 11.77
C ALA A 201 7.32 -0.23 10.40
N LEU A 202 7.67 0.47 9.32
CA LEU A 202 7.28 0.11 7.95
C LEU A 202 8.27 -0.83 7.24
N ALA A 203 9.38 -1.23 7.90
CA ALA A 203 10.36 -2.13 7.33
C ALA A 203 9.87 -3.58 7.30
N VAL A 204 10.09 -4.31 6.19
CA VAL A 204 9.77 -5.74 6.06
C VAL A 204 11.05 -6.54 6.28
N SER A 205 11.01 -7.49 7.21
CA SER A 205 12.17 -7.97 7.96
C SER A 205 13.06 -9.04 7.29
N GLN A 206 13.04 -9.21 5.96
CA GLN A 206 13.90 -10.25 5.37
C GLN A 206 15.35 -9.79 5.14
N ASP A 207 15.57 -8.49 4.94
CA ASP A 207 16.90 -7.89 4.71
C ASP A 207 17.41 -7.01 5.85
N THR A 208 16.72 -6.95 6.99
CA THR A 208 17.26 -6.33 8.21
C THR A 208 18.17 -7.32 8.93
N ALA A 209 19.34 -7.56 8.32
CA ALA A 209 20.54 -8.10 8.96
C ALA A 209 21.15 -7.10 9.97
N ALA A 210 20.33 -6.58 10.88
CA ALA A 210 20.75 -5.86 12.07
C ALA A 210 19.86 -6.33 13.20
N GLY A 211 20.38 -7.27 14.00
CA GLY A 211 19.74 -7.65 15.25
C GLY A 211 19.41 -6.41 16.07
N LEU A 212 18.22 -6.44 16.68
CA LEU A 212 17.67 -5.57 17.72
C LEU A 212 16.57 -4.58 17.38
N ALA A 213 16.05 -4.41 16.15
CA ALA A 213 14.83 -3.60 16.01
C ALA A 213 13.92 -3.98 14.83
N GLY A 214 12.75 -4.57 15.13
CA GLY A 214 11.69 -4.88 14.17
C GLY A 214 10.54 -3.87 14.18
N PRO A 215 9.45 -4.10 13.41
CA PRO A 215 8.33 -3.17 13.32
C PRO A 215 7.71 -2.75 14.67
N ALA A 216 7.61 -3.69 15.60
CA ALA A 216 7.13 -3.42 16.96
C ALA A 216 8.04 -2.47 17.74
N GLU A 217 9.34 -2.44 17.44
CA GLU A 217 10.27 -1.49 18.06
C GLU A 217 10.08 -0.07 17.53
N GLY A 218 9.89 0.07 16.22
CA GLY A 218 9.50 1.35 15.63
C GLY A 218 8.21 1.88 16.26
N ALA A 219 7.20 1.03 16.44
CA ALA A 219 5.95 1.41 17.10
C ALA A 219 6.15 1.82 18.57
N ARG A 220 6.99 1.10 19.33
CA ARG A 220 7.34 1.46 20.73
C ARG A 220 8.08 2.80 20.81
N LEU A 221 9.05 3.04 19.92
CA LEU A 221 9.76 4.30 19.84
C LEU A 221 8.82 5.47 19.53
N ALA A 222 7.87 5.28 18.60
CA ALA A 222 6.85 6.28 18.31
C ALA A 222 5.96 6.57 19.53
N GLU A 223 5.57 5.55 20.29
CA GLU A 223 4.79 5.75 21.51
C GLU A 223 5.57 6.54 22.58
N GLU A 224 6.85 6.24 22.77
CA GLU A 224 7.71 6.99 23.68
C GLU A 224 7.92 8.44 23.23
N THR A 225 8.10 8.64 21.92
CA THR A 225 8.24 9.98 21.32
C THR A 225 6.97 10.80 21.54
N LEU A 226 5.79 10.21 21.32
CA LEU A 226 4.50 10.86 21.58
C LEU A 226 4.29 11.20 23.05
N ARG A 227 4.76 10.36 23.99
CA ARG A 227 4.69 10.64 25.44
C ARG A 227 5.55 11.83 25.87
N ARG A 228 6.67 12.08 25.17
CA ARG A 228 7.58 13.21 25.43
C ARG A 228 7.20 14.48 24.67
N LEU A 229 6.23 14.42 23.74
CA LEU A 229 5.80 15.58 22.97
C LEU A 229 4.96 16.53 23.84
N PRO A 230 5.42 17.78 24.10
CA PRO A 230 4.66 18.75 24.90
C PRO A 230 3.41 19.22 24.18
N ASP A 231 2.30 19.41 24.92
CA ASP A 231 1.03 19.88 24.37
C ASP A 231 1.02 21.36 23.96
N ASP A 232 1.83 22.18 24.61
CA ASP A 232 2.04 23.61 24.40
C ASP A 232 3.37 23.96 23.70
N GLY A 233 3.98 22.97 23.04
CA GLY A 233 5.24 23.14 22.31
C GLY A 233 5.11 23.75 20.91
N ASP A 234 6.24 23.88 20.22
CA ASP A 234 6.34 24.34 18.84
C ASP A 234 5.43 23.53 17.89
N ASP A 235 4.58 24.22 17.13
CA ASP A 235 3.56 23.56 16.30
C ASP A 235 4.17 22.82 15.09
N GLU A 236 5.33 23.22 14.56
CA GLU A 236 6.01 22.46 13.51
C GLU A 236 6.55 21.13 14.05
N VAL A 237 7.20 21.14 15.23
CA VAL A 237 7.62 19.91 15.93
C VAL A 237 6.41 19.00 16.17
N ARG A 238 5.29 19.55 16.65
CA ARG A 238 4.06 18.78 16.88
C ARG A 238 3.52 18.18 15.60
N CYS A 239 3.43 18.96 14.52
CA CYS A 239 2.92 18.46 13.24
C CYS A 239 3.78 17.31 12.71
N GLU A 240 5.10 17.45 12.73
CA GLU A 240 6.03 16.44 12.25
C GLU A 240 5.92 15.16 13.09
N VAL A 241 6.00 15.27 14.42
CA VAL A 241 5.95 14.12 15.34
C VAL A 241 4.61 13.40 15.25
N LEU A 242 3.49 14.13 15.25
CA LEU A 242 2.16 13.52 15.15
C LEU A 242 1.97 12.82 13.80
N THR A 243 2.47 13.39 12.70
CA THR A 243 2.42 12.77 11.37
C THR A 243 3.18 11.45 11.36
N GLU A 244 4.46 11.47 11.71
CA GLU A 244 5.32 10.29 11.57
C GLU A 244 5.01 9.20 12.62
N CYS A 245 4.72 9.57 13.86
CA CYS A 245 4.35 8.60 14.89
C CYS A 245 2.98 7.96 14.63
N ARG A 246 2.03 8.68 14.02
CA ARG A 246 0.77 8.08 13.57
C ARG A 246 1.03 6.97 12.54
N TRP A 247 1.91 7.21 11.58
CA TRP A 247 2.33 6.19 10.61
C TRP A 247 2.99 4.99 11.28
N ALA A 248 3.95 5.25 12.17
CA ALA A 248 4.69 4.20 12.87
C ALA A 248 3.79 3.27 13.71
N ARG A 249 2.66 3.79 14.19
CA ARG A 249 1.72 3.04 15.04
C ARG A 249 0.48 2.57 14.32
N TYR A 250 0.35 2.75 13.00
CA TYR A 250 -0.92 2.58 12.27
C TYR A 250 -1.63 1.23 12.51
N ASP A 251 -0.85 0.13 12.55
CA ASP A 251 -1.34 -1.23 12.86
C ASP A 251 -1.08 -1.65 14.32
N PHE A 252 -0.43 -0.79 15.11
CA PHE A 252 -0.08 -1.02 16.52
C PHE A 252 -0.94 -0.22 17.50
N MET A 253 -1.97 0.45 16.99
CA MET A 253 -2.93 1.19 17.80
C MET A 253 -4.36 0.96 17.29
N PRO A 254 -5.36 1.02 18.18
CA PRO A 254 -6.77 1.02 17.80
C PRO A 254 -7.11 2.15 16.82
N ALA A 255 -8.07 1.91 15.92
CA ALA A 255 -8.52 2.94 14.99
C ALA A 255 -9.01 4.24 15.68
N PRO A 256 -9.73 4.19 16.83
CA PRO A 256 -10.12 5.42 17.54
C PRO A 256 -8.93 6.26 17.99
N ASP A 257 -7.89 5.63 18.53
CA ASP A 257 -6.68 6.31 19.00
C ASP A 257 -5.94 6.97 17.83
N SER A 258 -5.87 6.30 16.68
CA SER A 258 -5.33 6.88 15.45
C SER A 258 -6.09 8.14 15.04
N LEU A 259 -7.43 8.13 15.11
CA LEU A 259 -8.24 9.30 14.79
C LEU A 259 -7.98 10.46 15.76
N THR A 260 -7.85 10.18 17.06
CA THR A 260 -7.49 11.21 18.05
C THR A 260 -6.13 11.84 17.73
N LEU A 261 -5.12 11.06 17.32
CA LEU A 261 -3.84 11.60 16.87
C LEU A 261 -3.98 12.48 15.62
N SER A 262 -4.79 12.05 14.64
CA SER A 262 -5.06 12.83 13.44
C SER A 262 -5.78 14.15 13.73
N GLU A 263 -6.71 14.17 14.69
CA GLU A 263 -7.41 15.39 15.11
C GLU A 263 -6.45 16.38 15.79
N ARG A 264 -5.56 15.90 16.68
CA ARG A 264 -4.47 16.71 17.26
C ARG A 264 -3.53 17.26 16.20
N LEU A 265 -3.19 16.47 15.19
CA LEU A 265 -2.36 16.89 14.05
C LEU A 265 -3.05 18.02 13.27
N ARG A 266 -4.35 17.90 13.00
CA ARG A 266 -5.13 18.95 12.32
C ARG A 266 -5.16 20.26 13.09
N GLU A 267 -5.26 20.20 14.41
CA GLU A 267 -5.21 21.41 15.26
C GLU A 267 -3.84 22.07 15.24
N ALA A 268 -2.76 21.30 15.35
CA ALA A 268 -1.40 21.83 15.25
C ALA A 268 -1.14 22.43 13.85
N ALA A 269 -1.54 21.74 12.78
CA ALA A 269 -1.36 22.20 11.41
C ALA A 269 -2.12 23.51 11.12
N ALA A 270 -3.31 23.68 11.73
CA ALA A 270 -4.08 24.91 11.60
C ALA A 270 -3.40 26.12 12.27
N ARG A 271 -2.65 25.92 13.35
CA ARG A 271 -1.88 26.99 14.01
C ARG A 271 -0.56 27.29 13.32
N GLN A 272 0.08 26.27 12.76
CA GLN A 272 1.36 26.42 12.07
C GLN A 272 1.22 27.15 10.72
N ASP A 273 0.10 26.99 10.02
CA ASP A 273 -0.23 27.65 8.73
C ASP A 273 0.66 27.25 7.52
N SER A 274 1.16 26.01 7.49
CA SER A 274 1.88 25.44 6.35
C SER A 274 0.95 24.66 5.44
N PRO A 275 0.99 24.90 4.12
CA PRO A 275 0.30 24.06 3.14
C PRO A 275 0.68 22.58 3.25
N TYR A 276 1.95 22.28 3.55
CA TYR A 276 2.42 20.89 3.69
C TYR A 276 1.72 20.17 4.85
N PHE A 277 1.83 20.71 6.07
CA PHE A 277 1.21 20.08 7.23
C PHE A 277 -0.31 20.09 7.17
N ARG A 278 -0.91 21.11 6.54
CA ARG A 278 -2.35 21.12 6.27
C ARG A 278 -2.76 19.95 5.37
N GLY A 279 -2.01 19.68 4.30
CA GLY A 279 -2.25 18.54 3.41
C GLY A 279 -2.14 17.21 4.16
N GLU A 280 -1.04 17.00 4.87
CA GLU A 280 -0.80 15.78 5.67
C GLU A 280 -1.90 15.56 6.72
N ALA A 281 -2.27 16.60 7.46
CA ALA A 281 -3.31 16.53 8.48
C ALA A 281 -4.68 16.18 7.90
N LEU A 282 -5.07 16.82 6.79
CA LEU A 282 -6.35 16.56 6.14
C LEU A 282 -6.42 15.12 5.61
N MET A 283 -5.34 14.62 4.99
CA MET A 283 -5.28 13.24 4.51
C MET A 283 -5.32 12.25 5.69
N ALA A 284 -4.54 12.48 6.74
CA ALA A 284 -4.50 11.63 7.94
C ALA A 284 -5.88 11.51 8.61
N VAL A 285 -6.58 12.66 8.78
CA VAL A 285 -7.94 12.71 9.34
C VAL A 285 -8.94 12.00 8.43
N ALA A 286 -8.88 12.22 7.11
CA ALA A 286 -9.80 11.54 6.18
C ALA A 286 -9.64 10.02 6.27
N ILE A 287 -8.40 9.52 6.23
CA ILE A 287 -8.07 8.09 6.35
C ILE A 287 -8.61 7.50 7.65
N ASP A 288 -8.34 8.15 8.79
CA ASP A 288 -8.76 7.59 10.08
C ASP A 288 -10.27 7.73 10.31
N GLN A 289 -10.92 8.76 9.77
CA GLN A 289 -12.38 8.84 9.77
C GLN A 289 -12.98 7.67 8.99
N LEU A 290 -12.43 7.32 7.82
CA LEU A 290 -12.88 6.18 7.04
C LEU A 290 -12.71 4.86 7.81
N ARG A 291 -11.53 4.62 8.40
CA ARG A 291 -11.26 3.41 9.20
C ARG A 291 -12.18 3.26 10.41
N ASN A 292 -12.61 4.37 11.00
CA ASN A 292 -13.56 4.40 12.12
C ASN A 292 -15.03 4.39 11.69
N GLY A 293 -15.34 4.12 10.42
CA GLY A 293 -16.73 4.10 9.92
C GLY A 293 -17.39 5.48 9.84
N ARG A 294 -16.64 6.58 10.05
CA ARG A 294 -17.13 7.96 10.03
C ARG A 294 -17.15 8.53 8.59
N ILE A 295 -17.84 7.85 7.68
CA ILE A 295 -17.86 8.17 6.23
C ILE A 295 -18.31 9.60 5.94
N PHE A 296 -19.36 10.10 6.61
CA PHE A 296 -19.83 11.48 6.40
C PHE A 296 -18.81 12.54 6.82
N SER A 297 -18.10 12.30 7.94
CA SER A 297 -17.01 13.18 8.37
C SER A 297 -15.85 13.13 7.37
N ALA A 298 -15.51 11.92 6.88
CA ALA A 298 -14.48 11.75 5.86
C ALA A 298 -14.82 12.48 4.56
N LEU A 299 -16.08 12.47 4.11
CA LEU A 299 -16.53 13.25 2.95
C LEU A 299 -16.33 14.76 3.14
N ALA A 300 -16.62 15.28 4.34
CA ALA A 300 -16.39 16.69 4.66
C ALA A 300 -14.89 17.03 4.65
N THR A 301 -14.05 16.16 5.21
CA THR A 301 -12.58 16.32 5.19
C THR A 301 -12.02 16.20 3.77
N ALA A 302 -12.53 15.27 2.96
CA ALA A 302 -12.15 15.11 1.55
C ALA A 302 -12.48 16.38 0.74
N ASN A 303 -13.62 17.03 0.99
CA ASN A 303 -13.94 18.33 0.40
C ASN A 303 -12.92 19.42 0.76
N GLN A 304 -12.47 19.47 2.02
CA GLN A 304 -11.43 20.40 2.44
C GLN A 304 -10.10 20.08 1.75
N TYR A 305 -9.77 18.80 1.60
CA TYR A 305 -8.59 18.34 0.88
C TYR A 305 -8.66 18.68 -0.62
N ARG A 306 -9.83 18.56 -1.27
CA ARG A 306 -10.03 18.99 -2.67
C ARG A 306 -9.70 20.46 -2.86
N LYS A 307 -10.14 21.32 -1.93
CA LYS A 307 -9.80 22.74 -1.94
C LYS A 307 -8.29 22.95 -1.79
N HIS A 308 -7.68 22.30 -0.80
CA HIS A 308 -6.23 22.34 -0.60
C HIS A 308 -5.43 21.90 -1.84
N ALA A 309 -5.83 20.79 -2.47
CA ALA A 309 -5.18 20.28 -3.68
C ALA A 309 -5.39 21.19 -4.90
N ALA A 310 -6.48 21.96 -4.96
CA ALA A 310 -6.72 22.95 -6.01
C ALA A 310 -5.91 24.24 -5.79
N ASP A 311 -5.70 24.61 -4.53
CA ASP A 311 -4.92 25.79 -4.14
C ASP A 311 -3.39 25.55 -4.21
N THR A 312 -2.95 24.31 -4.45
CA THR A 312 -1.53 23.94 -4.56
C THR A 312 -1.15 23.54 -5.99
N HIS A 313 0.12 23.73 -6.36
CA HIS A 313 0.66 23.28 -7.66
C HIS A 313 1.16 21.82 -7.63
N SER A 314 1.07 21.15 -6.49
CA SER A 314 1.59 19.80 -6.27
C SER A 314 0.84 18.75 -7.11
N VAL A 315 1.59 18.04 -7.95
CA VAL A 315 1.08 16.85 -8.68
C VAL A 315 0.67 15.76 -7.69
N LEU A 316 1.43 15.60 -6.60
CA LEU A 316 1.15 14.63 -5.54
C LEU A 316 -0.18 14.92 -4.83
N ALA A 317 -0.43 16.17 -4.45
CA ALA A 317 -1.69 16.54 -3.80
C ALA A 317 -2.91 16.27 -4.71
N ARG A 318 -2.77 16.52 -6.02
CA ARG A 318 -3.81 16.19 -7.00
C ARG A 318 -4.00 14.67 -7.16
N TRP A 319 -2.92 13.89 -7.20
CA TRP A 319 -2.99 12.43 -7.20
C TRP A 319 -3.69 11.88 -5.97
N GLN A 320 -3.31 12.34 -4.77
CA GLN A 320 -3.91 11.93 -3.51
C GLN A 320 -5.40 12.29 -3.45
N ARG A 321 -5.78 13.48 -3.93
CA ARG A 321 -7.18 13.91 -4.07
C ARG A 321 -7.97 12.93 -4.94
N HIS A 322 -7.49 12.65 -6.15
CA HIS A 322 -8.19 11.76 -7.08
C HIS A 322 -8.26 10.32 -6.56
N THR A 323 -7.20 9.85 -5.90
CA THR A 323 -7.17 8.53 -5.26
C THR A 323 -8.27 8.42 -4.19
N LEU A 324 -8.40 9.43 -3.32
CA LEU A 324 -9.44 9.50 -2.30
C LEU A 324 -10.85 9.61 -2.91
N ASP A 325 -11.01 10.36 -3.99
CA ASP A 325 -12.28 10.50 -4.72
C ASP A 325 -12.72 9.17 -5.33
N ALA A 326 -11.83 8.48 -6.03
CA ALA A 326 -12.11 7.18 -6.62
C ALA A 326 -12.42 6.11 -5.55
N LEU A 327 -11.74 6.14 -4.41
CA LEU A 327 -12.08 5.28 -3.27
C LEU A 327 -13.52 5.50 -2.79
N LEU A 328 -13.94 6.77 -2.66
CA LEU A 328 -15.29 7.12 -2.23
C LEU A 328 -16.33 6.79 -3.31
N ASP A 329 -15.98 6.93 -4.59
CA ASP A 329 -16.80 6.50 -5.73
C ASP A 329 -17.05 5.01 -5.69
N LEU A 330 -16.01 4.20 -5.50
CA LEU A 330 -16.13 2.75 -5.33
C LEU A 330 -17.00 2.40 -4.12
N TRP A 331 -16.83 3.08 -2.99
CA TRP A 331 -17.63 2.85 -1.78
C TRP A 331 -19.12 3.14 -2.02
N HIS A 332 -19.45 4.24 -2.70
CA HIS A 332 -20.84 4.64 -2.97
C HIS A 332 -21.46 3.96 -4.18
N GLY A 333 -20.72 3.14 -4.93
CA GLY A 333 -21.22 2.46 -6.12
C GLY A 333 -21.23 3.33 -7.39
N ARG A 334 -20.48 4.45 -7.40
CA ARG A 334 -20.29 5.30 -8.60
C ARG A 334 -19.19 4.73 -9.50
N PHE A 335 -19.39 3.48 -9.95
CA PHE A 335 -18.36 2.69 -10.62
C PHE A 335 -17.86 3.31 -11.93
N ASP A 336 -18.73 3.97 -12.70
CA ASP A 336 -18.33 4.64 -13.95
C ASP A 336 -17.42 5.85 -13.68
N ALA A 337 -17.71 6.62 -12.64
CA ALA A 337 -16.86 7.74 -12.23
C ALA A 337 -15.48 7.26 -11.77
N ALA A 338 -15.44 6.15 -11.01
CA ALA A 338 -14.19 5.51 -10.63
C ALA A 338 -13.42 4.97 -11.84
N ALA A 339 -14.11 4.38 -12.83
CA ALA A 339 -13.49 3.76 -14.01
C ALA A 339 -12.68 4.76 -14.85
N GLU A 340 -13.21 5.97 -15.06
CA GLU A 340 -12.51 7.03 -15.82
C GLU A 340 -11.15 7.36 -15.19
N TRP A 341 -11.12 7.54 -13.86
CA TRP A 341 -9.86 7.75 -13.13
C TRP A 341 -8.93 6.54 -13.24
N ILE A 342 -9.44 5.35 -12.91
CA ILE A 342 -8.64 4.13 -12.74
C ILE A 342 -8.01 3.67 -14.05
N PHE A 343 -8.76 3.70 -15.15
CA PHE A 343 -8.29 3.16 -16.42
C PHE A 343 -7.71 4.20 -17.37
N VAL A 344 -8.01 5.49 -17.20
CA VAL A 344 -7.59 6.55 -18.13
C VAL A 344 -6.70 7.59 -17.46
N GLU A 345 -7.24 8.37 -16.51
CA GLU A 345 -6.54 9.56 -16.02
C GLU A 345 -5.33 9.24 -15.15
N SER A 346 -5.44 8.23 -14.28
CA SER A 346 -4.39 7.85 -13.33
C SER A 346 -3.07 7.51 -14.03
N LEU A 347 -3.09 6.89 -15.21
CA LEU A 347 -1.89 6.51 -15.97
C LEU A 347 -0.99 7.73 -16.27
N LYS A 348 -1.59 8.89 -16.59
CA LYS A 348 -0.87 10.14 -16.85
C LYS A 348 -0.15 10.65 -15.60
N PHE A 349 -0.79 10.54 -14.44
CA PHE A 349 -0.19 10.92 -13.16
C PHE A 349 0.94 9.97 -12.75
N ILE A 350 0.78 8.66 -13.00
CA ILE A 350 1.81 7.67 -12.69
C ILE A 350 3.09 7.97 -13.47
N GLU A 351 2.98 8.29 -14.75
CA GLU A 351 4.12 8.66 -15.59
C GLU A 351 4.85 9.91 -15.05
N LEU A 352 4.09 10.97 -14.72
CA LEU A 352 4.63 12.21 -14.19
C LEU A 352 5.32 12.02 -12.83
N LEU A 353 4.65 11.36 -11.88
CA LEU A 353 5.18 11.18 -10.51
C LEU A 353 6.38 10.24 -10.49
N ARG A 354 6.40 9.22 -11.35
CA ARG A 354 7.54 8.31 -11.52
C ARG A 354 8.77 9.06 -12.04
N ALA A 355 8.60 9.95 -13.01
CA ALA A 355 9.70 10.72 -13.56
C ALA A 355 10.38 11.64 -12.52
N ASP A 356 9.61 12.13 -11.55
CA ASP A 356 10.09 13.00 -10.48
C ASP A 356 10.53 12.24 -9.20
N TYR A 357 10.39 10.91 -9.15
CA TYR A 357 10.64 10.10 -7.95
C TYR A 357 9.85 10.56 -6.71
N ALA A 358 8.72 11.26 -6.92
CA ALA A 358 7.93 11.83 -5.85
C ALA A 358 7.22 10.76 -5.01
N VAL A 359 6.78 9.71 -5.69
CA VAL A 359 6.24 8.50 -5.10
C VAL A 359 6.93 7.33 -5.78
N PRO A 360 7.36 6.30 -5.03
CA PRO A 360 7.89 5.12 -5.67
C PRO A 360 6.93 4.50 -6.69
N ALA A 361 7.48 4.07 -7.83
CA ALA A 361 6.70 3.57 -8.96
C ALA A 361 5.78 2.40 -8.59
N ASP A 362 6.20 1.57 -7.64
CA ASP A 362 5.47 0.40 -7.19
C ASP A 362 4.23 0.81 -6.38
N ASN A 363 4.32 1.80 -5.49
CA ASN A 363 3.15 2.32 -4.76
C ASN A 363 2.08 2.89 -5.69
N LEU A 364 2.49 3.64 -6.71
CA LEU A 364 1.58 4.19 -7.72
C LEU A 364 0.85 3.08 -8.48
N THR A 365 1.61 2.07 -8.91
CA THR A 365 1.10 0.92 -9.66
C THR A 365 0.15 0.09 -8.79
N GLN A 366 0.52 -0.21 -7.55
CA GLN A 366 -0.30 -0.96 -6.60
C GLN A 366 -1.59 -0.23 -6.22
N THR A 367 -1.54 1.09 -6.04
CA THR A 367 -2.75 1.90 -5.78
C THR A 367 -3.74 1.77 -6.92
N ARG A 368 -3.29 1.97 -8.16
CA ARG A 368 -4.15 1.82 -9.33
C ARG A 368 -4.67 0.38 -9.46
N LEU A 369 -3.79 -0.61 -9.32
CA LEU A 369 -4.14 -2.02 -9.40
C LEU A 369 -5.22 -2.41 -8.38
N GLY A 370 -5.13 -1.87 -7.16
CA GLY A 370 -6.08 -2.21 -6.09
C GLY A 370 -7.47 -1.64 -6.37
N GLN A 371 -7.53 -0.42 -6.90
CA GLN A 371 -8.77 0.20 -7.36
C GLN A 371 -9.37 -0.54 -8.56
N ALA A 372 -8.54 -0.94 -9.54
CA ALA A 372 -8.98 -1.72 -10.70
C ALA A 372 -9.52 -3.09 -10.29
N TYR A 373 -8.79 -3.82 -9.44
CA TYR A 373 -9.23 -5.11 -8.90
C TYR A 373 -10.60 -4.97 -8.22
N TRP A 374 -10.74 -3.97 -7.34
CA TRP A 374 -11.98 -3.81 -6.59
C TRP A 374 -13.14 -3.40 -7.49
N LEU A 375 -12.92 -2.50 -8.44
CA LEU A 375 -13.93 -2.13 -9.44
C LEU A 375 -14.42 -3.35 -10.23
N LEU A 376 -13.49 -4.16 -10.76
CA LEU A 376 -13.83 -5.39 -11.49
C LEU A 376 -14.62 -6.35 -10.61
N ARG A 377 -14.20 -6.56 -9.36
CA ARG A 377 -14.94 -7.38 -8.40
C ARG A 377 -16.35 -6.84 -8.16
N GLN A 378 -16.48 -5.54 -7.90
CA GLN A 378 -17.77 -4.90 -7.64
C GLN A 378 -18.75 -5.07 -8.80
N GLN A 379 -18.26 -5.01 -10.04
CA GLN A 379 -19.05 -5.19 -11.26
C GLN A 379 -19.30 -6.65 -11.64
N GLY A 380 -18.69 -7.63 -10.93
CA GLY A 380 -18.74 -9.05 -11.29
C GLY A 380 -17.89 -9.44 -12.50
N ARG A 381 -16.89 -8.62 -12.84
CA ARG A 381 -16.00 -8.74 -13.99
C ARG A 381 -14.62 -9.28 -13.64
N LEU A 382 -14.51 -9.97 -12.50
CA LEU A 382 -13.21 -10.37 -11.94
C LEU A 382 -12.43 -11.35 -12.85
N ALA A 383 -13.13 -12.08 -13.73
CA ALA A 383 -12.51 -12.93 -14.76
C ALA A 383 -11.62 -12.15 -15.76
N GLU A 384 -11.86 -10.86 -15.95
CA GLU A 384 -11.03 -9.99 -16.79
C GLU A 384 -9.61 -9.82 -16.23
N LEU A 385 -9.41 -10.05 -14.92
CA LEU A 385 -8.09 -10.03 -14.30
C LEU A 385 -7.17 -11.06 -14.95
N PHE A 386 -7.66 -12.27 -15.21
CA PHE A 386 -6.88 -13.40 -15.74
C PHE A 386 -6.59 -13.32 -17.24
N THR A 387 -7.36 -12.50 -17.97
CA THR A 387 -7.18 -12.31 -19.41
C THR A 387 -6.45 -11.00 -19.75
N SER A 388 -6.23 -10.14 -18.76
CA SER A 388 -5.48 -8.89 -18.89
C SER A 388 -4.07 -9.02 -18.29
N ASP A 389 -3.20 -8.05 -18.60
CA ASP A 389 -1.88 -7.96 -17.99
C ASP A 389 -1.92 -7.72 -16.46
N LEU A 390 -3.10 -7.42 -15.89
CA LEU A 390 -3.29 -7.14 -14.47
C LEU A 390 -3.02 -8.37 -13.58
N ALA A 391 -3.31 -9.60 -14.03
CA ALA A 391 -2.94 -10.80 -13.28
C ALA A 391 -1.43 -10.94 -13.11
N GLY A 392 -0.66 -10.65 -14.17
CA GLY A 392 0.80 -10.63 -14.10
C GLY A 392 1.31 -9.57 -13.12
N ASP A 393 0.60 -8.45 -12.94
CA ASP A 393 0.93 -7.42 -11.97
C ASP A 393 0.61 -7.86 -10.53
N VAL A 394 -0.53 -8.51 -10.29
CA VAL A 394 -0.89 -9.08 -8.98
C VAL A 394 0.14 -10.13 -8.54
N GLU A 395 0.55 -11.02 -9.45
CA GLU A 395 1.57 -12.04 -9.17
C GLU A 395 2.94 -11.43 -8.81
N ARG A 396 3.34 -10.35 -9.50
CA ARG A 396 4.62 -9.65 -9.19
C ARG A 396 4.61 -9.06 -7.78
N HIS A 397 3.45 -8.66 -7.27
CA HIS A 397 3.31 -8.09 -5.93
C HIS A 397 2.89 -9.09 -4.86
N ALA A 398 2.86 -10.39 -5.17
CA ALA A 398 2.42 -11.44 -4.24
C ALA A 398 3.26 -11.55 -2.95
N TYR A 399 4.36 -10.82 -2.84
CA TYR A 399 5.08 -10.65 -1.57
C TYR A 399 4.26 -9.90 -0.51
N PHE A 400 3.28 -9.06 -0.90
CA PHE A 400 2.28 -8.53 0.03
C PHE A 400 1.11 -9.50 0.18
N PRO A 401 0.72 -9.86 1.41
CA PRO A 401 -0.36 -10.82 1.67
C PRO A 401 -1.71 -10.46 1.04
N VAL A 402 -2.01 -9.16 0.91
CA VAL A 402 -3.26 -8.67 0.33
C VAL A 402 -3.45 -9.14 -1.11
N TRP A 403 -2.38 -9.23 -1.90
CA TRP A 403 -2.43 -9.64 -3.30
C TRP A 403 -2.64 -11.14 -3.45
N ARG A 404 -2.01 -11.94 -2.57
CA ARG A 404 -2.23 -13.39 -2.52
C ARG A 404 -3.68 -13.70 -2.09
N ALA A 405 -4.19 -13.00 -1.08
CA ALA A 405 -5.58 -13.14 -0.64
C ALA A 405 -6.57 -12.68 -1.72
N GLY A 406 -6.28 -11.59 -2.43
CA GLY A 406 -7.06 -11.13 -3.57
C GLY A 406 -7.08 -12.13 -4.72
N LEU A 407 -5.93 -12.72 -5.07
CA LEU A 407 -5.87 -13.75 -6.11
C LEU A 407 -6.68 -15.00 -5.72
N ALA A 408 -6.59 -15.45 -4.47
CA ALA A 408 -7.40 -16.57 -3.97
C ALA A 408 -8.90 -16.27 -4.08
N LEU A 409 -9.32 -15.04 -3.75
CA LEU A 409 -10.71 -14.60 -3.88
C LEU A 409 -11.14 -14.56 -5.35
N ALA A 410 -10.30 -14.05 -6.25
CA ALA A 410 -10.59 -14.04 -7.68
C ALA A 410 -10.75 -15.44 -8.26
N LEU A 411 -9.92 -16.39 -7.85
CA LEU A 411 -10.05 -17.80 -8.25
C LEU A 411 -11.39 -18.37 -7.77
N CYS A 412 -11.76 -18.18 -6.50
CA CYS A 412 -13.04 -18.66 -5.98
C CYS A 412 -14.25 -18.01 -6.68
N GLU A 413 -14.29 -16.68 -6.81
CA GLU A 413 -15.44 -15.99 -7.42
C GLU A 413 -15.58 -16.28 -8.93
N THR A 414 -14.54 -16.82 -9.58
CA THR A 414 -14.55 -17.25 -10.98
C THR A 414 -14.67 -18.78 -11.16
N GLY A 415 -14.95 -19.52 -10.09
CA GLY A 415 -15.24 -20.95 -10.11
C GLY A 415 -14.03 -21.88 -10.00
N GLN A 416 -12.82 -21.35 -9.83
CA GLN A 416 -11.58 -22.11 -9.63
C GLN A 416 -11.35 -22.38 -8.13
N HIS A 417 -12.35 -22.97 -7.46
CA HIS A 417 -12.38 -23.10 -6.00
C HIS A 417 -11.22 -23.90 -5.42
N ALA A 418 -10.78 -24.99 -6.07
CA ALA A 418 -9.68 -25.82 -5.57
C ALA A 418 -8.34 -25.06 -5.57
N GLU A 419 -8.00 -24.38 -6.66
CA GLU A 419 -6.78 -23.53 -6.72
C GLU A 419 -6.88 -22.34 -5.76
N GLY A 420 -8.07 -21.76 -5.63
CA GLY A 420 -8.34 -20.70 -4.65
C GLY A 420 -8.12 -21.17 -3.21
N ALA A 421 -8.59 -22.38 -2.86
CA ALA A 421 -8.40 -22.99 -1.55
C ALA A 421 -6.91 -23.26 -1.25
N ASP A 422 -6.15 -23.81 -2.20
CA ASP A 422 -4.72 -24.05 -2.03
C ASP A 422 -3.95 -22.74 -1.74
N LEU A 423 -4.22 -21.70 -2.52
CA LEU A 423 -3.58 -20.40 -2.32
C LEU A 423 -4.00 -19.77 -0.99
N PHE A 424 -5.28 -19.88 -0.63
CA PHE A 424 -5.84 -19.42 0.64
C PHE A 424 -5.15 -20.08 1.84
N LEU A 425 -5.02 -21.41 1.85
CA LEU A 425 -4.34 -22.15 2.92
C LEU A 425 -2.88 -21.71 3.06
N GLY A 426 -2.18 -21.55 1.93
CA GLY A 426 -0.82 -21.01 1.92
C GLY A 426 -0.73 -19.61 2.51
N CYS A 427 -1.73 -18.75 2.28
CA CYS A 427 -1.78 -17.41 2.88
C CYS A 427 -1.99 -17.46 4.39
N VAL A 428 -2.92 -18.28 4.86
CA VAL A 428 -3.20 -18.39 6.30
C VAL A 428 -2.01 -18.98 7.06
N ALA A 429 -1.26 -19.90 6.45
CA ALA A 429 -0.05 -20.45 7.06
C ALA A 429 1.02 -19.38 7.37
N ASP A 430 1.04 -18.27 6.63
CA ASP A 430 1.96 -17.15 6.82
C ASP A 430 1.35 -15.96 7.58
N VAL A 431 0.12 -16.08 8.12
CA VAL A 431 -0.64 -14.94 8.69
C VAL A 431 0.11 -14.20 9.80
N ASP A 432 0.90 -14.92 10.59
CA ASP A 432 1.71 -14.36 11.68
C ASP A 432 2.89 -13.51 11.19
N ARG A 433 3.24 -13.63 9.90
CA ARG A 433 4.31 -12.90 9.23
C ARG A 433 3.80 -11.74 8.39
N PHE A 434 2.49 -11.46 8.41
CA PHE A 434 1.94 -10.34 7.65
C PHE A 434 2.58 -9.03 8.14
N PRO A 435 3.09 -8.19 7.22
CA PRO A 435 3.81 -7.00 7.63
C PRO A 435 2.84 -5.96 8.21
N PRO A 436 3.17 -5.35 9.35
CA PRO A 436 2.39 -4.25 9.91
C PRO A 436 2.68 -3.01 9.07
N SER A 437 1.77 -2.69 8.16
CA SER A 437 1.91 -1.65 7.15
C SER A 437 0.57 -1.35 6.46
N GLY A 438 -0.53 -1.43 7.20
CA GLY A 438 -1.88 -1.21 6.71
C GLY A 438 -2.41 -2.30 5.79
N TRP A 439 -1.64 -3.37 5.56
CA TRP A 439 -2.02 -4.47 4.67
C TRP A 439 -2.56 -5.71 5.40
N ALA A 440 -2.25 -5.87 6.70
CA ALA A 440 -2.62 -7.06 7.46
C ALA A 440 -4.14 -7.21 7.62
N VAL A 441 -4.83 -6.17 8.10
CA VAL A 441 -6.30 -6.21 8.29
C VAL A 441 -7.05 -6.36 6.96
N PRO A 442 -6.72 -5.61 5.89
CA PRO A 442 -7.31 -5.86 4.57
C PRO A 442 -7.11 -7.28 4.05
N ALA A 443 -5.91 -7.86 4.22
CA ALA A 443 -5.65 -9.24 3.84
C ALA A 443 -6.54 -10.22 4.63
N LEU A 444 -6.69 -10.04 5.94
CA LEU A 444 -7.60 -10.85 6.77
C LEU A 444 -9.06 -10.74 6.30
N VAL A 445 -9.52 -9.54 5.92
CA VAL A 445 -10.86 -9.34 5.37
C VAL A 445 -11.03 -10.06 4.03
N LEU A 446 -10.05 -9.99 3.12
CA LEU A 446 -10.10 -10.76 1.88
C LEU A 446 -10.12 -12.27 2.14
N LEU A 447 -9.29 -12.77 3.07
CA LEU A 447 -9.29 -14.18 3.45
C LEU A 447 -10.64 -14.62 4.03
N ALA A 448 -11.32 -13.77 4.80
CA ALA A 448 -12.68 -14.03 5.25
C ALA A 448 -13.71 -14.11 4.10
N GLU A 449 -13.54 -13.29 3.04
CA GLU A 449 -14.34 -13.42 1.82
C GLU A 449 -14.05 -14.74 1.09
N VAL A 450 -12.79 -15.18 1.03
CA VAL A 450 -12.44 -16.49 0.47
C VAL A 450 -13.12 -17.61 1.25
N CYS A 451 -13.07 -17.58 2.59
CA CYS A 451 -13.81 -18.52 3.44
C CYS A 451 -15.29 -18.53 3.10
N ALA A 452 -15.90 -17.35 2.98
CA ALA A 452 -17.32 -17.22 2.69
C ALA A 452 -17.71 -17.81 1.32
N ALA A 453 -16.83 -17.71 0.33
CA ALA A 453 -17.02 -18.29 -1.00
C ALA A 453 -16.89 -19.82 -0.97
N LEU A 454 -15.85 -20.36 -0.33
CA LEU A 454 -15.63 -21.80 -0.19
C LEU A 454 -16.74 -22.48 0.64
N ASP A 455 -17.19 -21.84 1.71
CA ASP A 455 -18.30 -22.30 2.55
C ASP A 455 -19.65 -22.28 1.81
N LEU A 456 -19.84 -21.37 0.84
CA LEU A 456 -21.05 -21.33 0.00
C LEU A 456 -21.04 -22.40 -1.10
N GLU A 457 -19.86 -22.67 -1.67
CA GLU A 457 -19.66 -23.75 -2.64
C GLU A 457 -19.87 -25.12 -1.98
N GLY A 458 -19.37 -25.28 -0.76
CA GLY A 458 -19.41 -26.53 -0.01
C GLY A 458 -18.29 -27.50 -0.41
N GLY A 459 -18.07 -28.55 0.39
CA GLY A 459 -17.06 -29.57 0.13
C GLY A 459 -15.63 -29.20 0.53
N PHE A 460 -15.43 -28.06 1.21
CA PHE A 460 -14.14 -27.55 1.68
C PHE A 460 -14.02 -27.53 3.22
N ASP A 461 -14.80 -28.35 3.93
CA ASP A 461 -14.84 -28.36 5.39
C ASP A 461 -13.48 -28.74 6.01
N ALA A 462 -12.75 -29.65 5.36
CA ALA A 462 -11.44 -30.12 5.80
C ALA A 462 -10.36 -29.03 5.70
N GLU A 463 -10.48 -28.15 4.71
CA GLU A 463 -9.61 -27.00 4.48
C GLU A 463 -9.96 -25.83 5.40
N LEU A 464 -11.26 -25.56 5.62
CA LEU A 464 -11.73 -24.42 6.42
C LEU A 464 -11.58 -24.64 7.93
N ALA A 465 -11.97 -25.81 8.45
CA ALA A 465 -11.97 -26.11 9.88
C ALA A 465 -10.63 -25.80 10.61
N PRO A 466 -9.44 -26.16 10.08
CA PRO A 466 -8.17 -25.91 10.78
C PRO A 466 -7.76 -24.43 10.80
N VAL A 467 -8.23 -23.62 9.85
CA VAL A 467 -7.76 -22.23 9.69
C VAL A 467 -8.70 -21.19 10.30
N LEU A 468 -9.98 -21.51 10.47
CA LEU A 468 -10.98 -20.62 11.04
C LEU A 468 -10.60 -20.06 12.43
N PRO A 469 -10.09 -20.86 13.40
CA PRO A 469 -9.68 -20.33 14.69
C PRO A 469 -8.61 -19.24 14.59
N THR A 470 -7.63 -19.44 13.71
CA THR A 470 -6.53 -18.49 13.48
C THR A 470 -7.05 -17.18 12.88
N LEU A 471 -7.87 -17.25 11.84
CA LEU A 471 -8.45 -16.05 11.21
C LEU A 471 -9.34 -15.28 12.18
N ARG A 472 -10.17 -15.97 12.96
CA ARG A 472 -11.03 -15.35 13.98
C ARG A 472 -10.22 -14.67 15.07
N ALA A 473 -9.18 -15.32 15.59
CA ALA A 473 -8.31 -14.74 16.61
C ALA A 473 -7.60 -13.46 16.11
N ARG A 474 -7.17 -13.45 14.84
CA ARG A 474 -6.50 -12.29 14.23
C ARG A 474 -7.43 -11.13 13.91
N LEU A 475 -8.70 -11.40 13.59
CA LEU A 475 -9.67 -10.36 13.27
C LEU A 475 -10.44 -9.84 14.49
N ALA A 476 -10.50 -10.61 15.60
CA ALA A 476 -11.21 -10.24 16.82
C ALA A 476 -10.88 -8.84 17.39
N PRO A 477 -9.61 -8.36 17.39
CA PRO A 477 -9.29 -7.00 17.85
C PRO A 477 -9.93 -5.89 17.01
N HIS A 478 -10.45 -6.23 15.83
CA HIS A 478 -11.07 -5.32 14.88
C HIS A 478 -12.60 -5.51 14.79
N ASP A 479 -13.21 -6.32 15.66
CA ASP A 479 -14.66 -6.55 15.69
C ASP A 479 -15.40 -5.33 16.29
N GLY A 480 -15.79 -4.39 15.43
CA GLY A 480 -16.51 -3.19 15.79
C GLY A 480 -17.04 -2.44 14.57
N GLU A 481 -17.25 -1.13 14.71
CA GLU A 481 -17.73 -0.26 13.61
C GLU A 481 -16.60 0.16 12.64
N GLN A 482 -15.48 -0.56 12.66
CA GLN A 482 -14.33 -0.28 11.81
C GLN A 482 -14.57 -0.73 10.36
N ILE A 483 -13.90 -0.06 9.42
CA ILE A 483 -13.86 -0.44 8.00
C ILE A 483 -12.43 -0.79 7.64
N ALA A 484 -12.23 -1.94 7.01
CA ALA A 484 -10.93 -2.32 6.47
C ALA A 484 -10.61 -1.46 5.24
N LEU A 485 -9.55 -0.68 5.36
CA LEU A 485 -9.01 0.16 4.29
C LEU A 485 -7.75 -0.51 3.73
N GLY A 486 -7.81 -0.93 2.47
CA GLY A 486 -6.68 -1.46 1.72
C GLY A 486 -5.80 -0.32 1.21
N GLY A 487 -4.49 -0.45 1.41
CA GLY A 487 -3.50 0.53 0.98
C GLY A 487 -3.70 1.91 1.60
N TRP A 488 -3.13 2.93 0.97
CA TRP A 488 -2.93 4.23 1.63
C TRP A 488 -3.36 5.45 0.79
N PRO A 489 -4.65 5.78 0.66
CA PRO A 489 -5.85 4.96 0.83
C PRO A 489 -6.33 4.43 -0.53
N THR A 490 -6.29 3.12 -0.76
CA THR A 490 -6.59 2.56 -2.08
C THR A 490 -8.07 2.23 -2.25
N VAL A 491 -8.62 1.39 -1.36
CA VAL A 491 -10.01 0.93 -1.41
C VAL A 491 -10.56 0.60 -0.02
N LEU A 492 -11.86 0.79 0.19
CA LEU A 492 -12.56 0.27 1.38
C LEU A 492 -13.11 -1.12 1.05
N LEU A 493 -12.62 -2.14 1.75
CA LEU A 493 -13.00 -3.54 1.52
C LEU A 493 -14.35 -3.89 2.15
N GLY A 494 -14.72 -3.17 3.22
CA GLY A 494 -15.97 -3.38 3.94
C GLY A 494 -15.79 -3.37 5.47
N PRO A 495 -16.89 -3.44 6.23
CA PRO A 495 -16.84 -3.52 7.68
C PRO A 495 -16.10 -4.76 8.16
N THR A 496 -15.17 -4.61 9.10
CA THR A 496 -14.44 -5.75 9.70
C THR A 496 -15.38 -6.69 10.45
N ALA A 497 -16.44 -6.16 11.07
CA ALA A 497 -17.50 -6.99 11.67
C ALA A 497 -18.22 -7.87 10.64
N ARG A 498 -18.35 -7.47 9.37
CA ARG A 498 -18.91 -8.36 8.34
C ARG A 498 -17.99 -9.56 8.10
N ALA A 499 -16.68 -9.31 8.03
CA ALA A 499 -15.67 -10.36 7.91
C ALA A 499 -15.69 -11.31 9.14
N CYS A 500 -15.83 -10.79 10.37
CA CYS A 500 -16.04 -11.62 11.57
C CYS A 500 -17.30 -12.50 11.43
N GLY A 501 -18.40 -11.91 10.93
CA GLY A 501 -19.67 -12.62 10.77
C GLY A 501 -19.61 -13.75 9.73
N VAL A 502 -18.94 -13.56 8.60
CA VAL A 502 -18.80 -14.65 7.60
C VAL A 502 -17.87 -15.77 8.09
N LEU A 503 -16.84 -15.45 8.89
CA LEU A 503 -16.02 -16.47 9.56
C LEU A 503 -16.82 -17.24 10.61
N ALA A 504 -17.68 -16.57 11.38
CA ALA A 504 -18.58 -17.22 12.33
C ALA A 504 -19.58 -18.14 11.63
N LEU A 505 -20.11 -17.69 10.49
CA LEU A 505 -21.03 -18.47 9.68
C LEU A 505 -20.36 -19.75 9.14
N ALA A 506 -19.15 -19.63 8.59
CA ALA A 506 -18.34 -20.77 8.12
C ALA A 506 -17.92 -21.72 9.25
N ALA A 507 -17.84 -21.23 10.49
CA ALA A 507 -17.60 -22.06 11.68
C ALA A 507 -18.87 -22.78 12.19
N GLY A 508 -20.02 -22.62 11.53
CA GLY A 508 -21.28 -23.22 11.96
C GLY A 508 -21.95 -22.47 13.13
N GLU A 509 -21.67 -21.18 13.32
CA GLU A 509 -22.22 -20.35 14.40
C GLU A 509 -23.11 -19.22 13.84
N PRO A 510 -24.30 -19.52 13.27
CA PRO A 510 -25.10 -18.54 12.55
C PRO A 510 -25.69 -17.44 13.44
N GLU A 511 -25.98 -17.70 14.71
CA GLU A 511 -26.44 -16.68 15.66
C GLU A 511 -25.33 -15.68 15.99
N THR A 512 -24.10 -16.18 16.19
CA THR A 512 -22.90 -15.34 16.35
C THR A 512 -22.65 -14.50 15.10
N ALA A 513 -22.82 -15.09 13.91
CA ALA A 513 -22.72 -14.36 12.65
C ALA A 513 -23.72 -13.19 12.58
N LEU A 514 -24.98 -13.41 12.98
CA LEU A 514 -26.01 -12.36 12.98
C LEU A 514 -25.71 -11.21 13.95
N GLU A 515 -25.05 -11.48 15.09
CA GLU A 515 -24.54 -10.44 15.99
C GLU A 515 -23.52 -9.54 15.30
N HIS A 516 -22.50 -10.14 14.68
CA HIS A 516 -21.50 -9.39 13.93
C HIS A 516 -22.12 -8.61 12.75
N PHE A 517 -23.08 -9.19 12.03
CA PHE A 517 -23.77 -8.49 10.93
C PHE A 517 -24.60 -7.30 11.41
N ARG A 518 -25.19 -7.36 12.61
CA ARG A 518 -25.89 -6.20 13.20
C ARG A 518 -24.93 -5.04 13.48
N ARG A 519 -23.71 -5.32 13.96
CA ARG A 519 -22.65 -4.32 14.13
C ARG A 519 -22.18 -3.76 12.79
N ALA A 520 -21.97 -4.62 11.80
CA ALA A 520 -21.53 -4.24 10.45
C ALA A 520 -22.52 -3.30 9.72
N ALA A 521 -23.81 -3.34 10.06
CA ALA A 521 -24.82 -2.50 9.44
C ALA A 521 -24.58 -0.99 9.66
N VAL A 522 -23.97 -0.61 10.79
CA VAL A 522 -23.71 0.78 11.15
C VAL A 522 -22.75 1.46 10.16
N PRO A 523 -21.51 0.97 9.94
CA PRO A 523 -20.61 1.53 8.93
C PRO A 523 -21.12 1.29 7.50
N ALA A 524 -21.78 0.16 7.22
CA ALA A 524 -22.28 -0.16 5.88
C ALA A 524 -23.39 0.77 5.38
N ARG A 525 -24.15 1.44 6.27
CA ARG A 525 -25.35 2.24 5.90
C ARG A 525 -25.12 3.31 4.81
N SER A 526 -23.87 3.75 4.65
CA SER A 526 -23.48 4.76 3.67
C SER A 526 -23.12 4.19 2.29
N SER A 527 -23.11 2.86 2.14
CA SER A 527 -22.77 2.15 0.91
C SER A 527 -23.87 1.14 0.57
N GLN A 528 -24.57 1.38 -0.53
CA GLN A 528 -25.54 0.41 -1.04
C GLN A 528 -24.89 -0.90 -1.51
N PRO A 529 -23.70 -0.88 -2.18
CA PRO A 529 -22.97 -2.11 -2.48
C PRO A 529 -22.67 -2.97 -1.24
N GLU A 530 -22.19 -2.36 -0.15
CA GLU A 530 -21.90 -3.11 1.08
C GLU A 530 -23.16 -3.57 1.82
N LEU A 531 -24.25 -2.79 1.79
CA LEU A 531 -25.54 -3.24 2.31
C LEU A 531 -26.08 -4.45 1.53
N ALA A 532 -25.88 -4.52 0.22
CA ALA A 532 -26.28 -5.68 -0.58
C ALA A 532 -25.49 -6.94 -0.17
N ARG A 533 -24.16 -6.83 -0.02
CA ARG A 533 -23.32 -7.94 0.51
C ARG A 533 -23.73 -8.37 1.91
N LEU A 534 -23.99 -7.41 2.79
CA LEU A 534 -24.41 -7.69 4.17
C LEU A 534 -25.75 -8.43 4.21
N ARG A 535 -26.73 -8.01 3.41
CA ARG A 535 -28.04 -8.67 3.31
C ARG A 535 -27.92 -10.10 2.79
N LEU A 536 -27.07 -10.34 1.79
CA LEU A 536 -26.78 -11.70 1.31
C LEU A 536 -26.23 -12.57 2.46
N ALA A 537 -25.21 -12.09 3.18
CA ALA A 537 -24.61 -12.82 4.30
C ALA A 537 -25.62 -13.06 5.45
N GLN A 538 -26.48 -12.07 5.75
CA GLN A 538 -27.56 -12.22 6.71
C GLN A 538 -28.59 -13.27 6.27
N ALA A 539 -28.98 -13.30 5.00
CA ALA A 539 -29.92 -14.29 4.49
C ALA A 539 -29.41 -15.71 4.68
N ARG A 540 -28.12 -15.93 4.37
CA ARG A 540 -27.42 -17.20 4.59
C ARG A 540 -27.44 -17.61 6.07
N ALA A 541 -27.06 -16.70 6.96
CA ALA A 541 -27.09 -16.96 8.40
C ALA A 541 -28.51 -17.26 8.94
N VAL A 542 -29.52 -16.49 8.51
CA VAL A 542 -30.92 -16.73 8.90
C VAL A 542 -31.39 -18.13 8.45
N ARG A 543 -31.02 -18.57 7.24
CA ARG A 543 -31.33 -19.95 6.79
C ARG A 543 -30.66 -21.00 7.66
N ARG A 544 -29.39 -20.81 8.05
CA ARG A 544 -28.66 -21.74 8.93
C ARG A 544 -29.21 -21.80 10.36
N VAL A 545 -29.70 -20.69 10.92
CA VAL A 545 -30.41 -20.72 12.22
C VAL A 545 -31.66 -21.61 12.13
N GLY A 546 -32.39 -21.53 11.01
CA GLY A 546 -33.62 -22.29 10.81
C GLY A 546 -34.79 -21.81 11.70
N GLY A 547 -35.86 -22.59 11.77
CA GLY A 547 -37.06 -22.26 12.57
C GLY A 547 -38.19 -21.52 11.81
N PRO A 548 -39.36 -21.33 12.46
CA PRO A 548 -40.52 -20.70 11.83
C PRO A 548 -40.24 -19.25 11.43
N GLY A 549 -40.36 -18.93 10.13
CA GLY A 549 -40.16 -17.57 9.60
C GLY A 549 -38.76 -17.25 9.08
N SER A 550 -37.79 -18.15 9.26
CA SER A 550 -36.42 -17.95 8.77
C SER A 550 -36.36 -17.91 7.25
N GLU A 551 -37.01 -18.84 6.55
CA GLU A 551 -37.02 -18.83 5.08
C GLU A 551 -37.71 -17.58 4.49
N PRO A 552 -38.93 -17.17 4.92
CA PRO A 552 -39.51 -15.90 4.49
C PRO A 552 -38.60 -14.68 4.73
N ASN A 553 -37.90 -14.63 5.87
CA ASN A 553 -36.99 -13.53 6.18
C ASN A 553 -35.74 -13.56 5.27
N ALA A 554 -35.15 -14.73 5.04
CA ALA A 554 -34.03 -14.90 4.13
C ALA A 554 -34.39 -14.52 2.69
N VAL A 555 -35.55 -14.96 2.19
CA VAL A 555 -36.06 -14.58 0.86
C VAL A 555 -36.24 -13.06 0.74
N ARG A 556 -36.75 -12.39 1.78
CA ARG A 556 -36.86 -10.92 1.80
C ARG A 556 -35.49 -10.27 1.68
N LEU A 557 -34.51 -10.72 2.47
CA LEU A 557 -33.14 -10.20 2.44
C LEU A 557 -32.47 -10.43 1.07
N LEU A 558 -32.62 -11.62 0.47
CA LEU A 558 -32.10 -11.93 -0.87
C LEU A 558 -32.71 -11.04 -1.95
N ARG A 559 -34.03 -10.78 -1.92
CA ARG A 559 -34.68 -9.87 -2.87
C ARG A 559 -34.22 -8.42 -2.71
N GLU A 560 -33.97 -7.98 -1.48
CA GLU A 560 -33.39 -6.66 -1.22
C GLU A 560 -31.93 -6.57 -1.70
N ALA A 561 -31.13 -7.60 -1.47
CA ALA A 561 -29.75 -7.69 -1.96
C ALA A 561 -29.70 -7.72 -3.49
N SER A 562 -30.53 -8.53 -4.15
CA SER A 562 -30.62 -8.65 -5.60
C SER A 562 -30.99 -7.32 -6.27
N ARG A 563 -32.02 -6.62 -5.76
CA ARG A 563 -32.40 -5.29 -6.27
C ARG A 563 -31.28 -4.26 -6.11
N GLY A 564 -30.57 -4.32 -4.98
CA GLY A 564 -29.38 -3.50 -4.75
C GLY A 564 -28.28 -3.82 -5.76
N ALA A 565 -27.97 -5.09 -5.96
CA ALA A 565 -26.97 -5.53 -6.92
C ALA A 565 -27.29 -5.10 -8.35
N GLU A 566 -28.53 -5.28 -8.80
CA GLU A 566 -29.00 -4.85 -10.12
C GLU A 566 -28.86 -3.33 -10.30
N SER A 567 -29.30 -2.54 -9.32
CA SER A 567 -29.26 -1.07 -9.39
C SER A 567 -27.85 -0.50 -9.55
N TYR A 568 -26.83 -1.21 -9.07
CA TYR A 568 -25.43 -0.78 -9.10
C TYR A 568 -24.57 -1.61 -10.07
N GLY A 569 -25.16 -2.49 -10.87
CA GLY A 569 -24.42 -3.31 -11.85
C GLY A 569 -23.49 -4.36 -11.21
N MET A 570 -23.81 -4.84 -10.01
CA MET A 570 -23.04 -5.86 -9.28
C MET A 570 -23.43 -7.28 -9.73
N THR A 571 -23.15 -7.60 -10.98
CA THR A 571 -23.69 -8.78 -11.68
C THR A 571 -23.42 -10.10 -10.94
N TRP A 572 -22.21 -10.32 -10.43
CA TRP A 572 -21.86 -11.53 -9.67
C TRP A 572 -22.69 -11.66 -8.39
N LEU A 573 -22.83 -10.59 -7.61
CA LEU A 573 -23.62 -10.59 -6.37
C LEU A 573 -25.11 -10.84 -6.66
N GLY A 574 -25.63 -10.25 -7.75
CA GLY A 574 -26.98 -10.48 -8.23
C GLY A 574 -27.22 -11.96 -8.57
N GLY A 575 -26.34 -12.57 -9.35
CA GLY A 575 -26.40 -13.99 -9.69
C GLY A 575 -26.36 -14.91 -8.47
N GLN A 576 -25.55 -14.59 -7.46
CA GLN A 576 -25.53 -15.34 -6.18
C GLN A 576 -26.88 -15.24 -5.44
N CYS A 577 -27.50 -14.04 -5.41
CA CYS A 577 -28.81 -13.86 -4.78
C CYS A 577 -29.90 -14.66 -5.52
N GLU A 578 -29.89 -14.65 -6.86
CA GLU A 578 -30.84 -15.37 -7.69
C GLU A 578 -30.70 -16.89 -7.54
N GLY A 579 -29.45 -17.40 -7.52
CA GLY A 579 -29.17 -18.82 -7.28
C GLY A 579 -29.74 -19.30 -5.94
N LEU A 580 -29.52 -18.55 -4.86
CA LEU A 580 -30.06 -18.88 -3.54
C LEU A 580 -31.59 -18.73 -3.45
N LEU A 581 -32.21 -17.87 -4.26
CA LEU A 581 -33.67 -17.79 -4.38
C LEU A 581 -34.23 -19.03 -5.12
N GLY A 582 -33.49 -19.57 -6.09
CA GLY A 582 -33.84 -20.76 -6.86
C GLY A 582 -33.65 -22.09 -6.11
N GLU A 583 -32.84 -22.11 -5.05
CA GLU A 583 -32.54 -23.29 -4.23
C GLU A 583 -32.98 -23.09 -2.76
N PRO A 584 -34.28 -23.21 -2.45
CA PRO A 584 -34.78 -23.08 -1.08
C PRO A 584 -34.09 -24.08 -0.15
N GLY A 585 -33.52 -23.60 0.96
CA GLY A 585 -32.79 -24.41 1.94
C GLY A 585 -31.27 -24.46 1.78
N ARG A 586 -30.70 -24.00 0.65
CA ARG A 586 -29.24 -23.77 0.55
C ARG A 586 -28.85 -22.51 1.33
N ALA A 587 -27.84 -22.61 2.19
CA ALA A 587 -27.50 -21.58 3.18
C ALA A 587 -25.99 -21.27 3.23
#